data_AF-A0A1C0YU13-F1
#
_entry.id   AF-A0A1C0YU13-F1
#
_cell.length_a   1.000
_cell.length_b   1.000
_cell.length_c   1.000
_cell.angle_alpha   90.00
_cell.angle_beta   90.00
_cell.angle_gamma   90.00
#
_symmetry.space_group_name_H-M   'P 1'
#
loop_
_entity.id
_entity.type
_entity.pdbx_description
1 polymer ?
#
loop_
_entity_poly.entity_id
_entity_poly.type
_entity_poly.pdbx_seq_one_letter_code
_entity_poly.pdbx_strand_id
1 'polypeptide(L)'
;MDFGLLLMIVGLVVIIVSFFFKDASKQLAQDVEELSMNLYDESNRLAKRVKALEEEIMIGAPMPKTKKKDPLTQATLAAAQQIQQQAANKSVNPIIVNQVLALQKQGMSVADISARSNLSEAEVISVIAQNGGLSS
;
A
#
# COMPACT_ATOMS: atom_id res chain seq x y z
N MET A 1 -8.07 -58.60 2.70
CA MET A 1 -8.36 -57.39 1.89
C MET A 1 -7.62 -57.54 0.59
N ASP A 2 -8.36 -57.68 -0.50
CA ASP A 2 -7.84 -58.14 -1.79
C ASP A 2 -7.03 -57.02 -2.47
N PHE A 3 -5.78 -57.33 -2.85
CA PHE A 3 -4.86 -56.37 -3.47
C PHE A 3 -5.45 -55.69 -4.73
N GLY A 4 -6.31 -56.40 -5.47
CA GLY A 4 -7.04 -55.84 -6.61
C GLY A 4 -7.99 -54.71 -6.24
N LEU A 5 -8.64 -54.79 -5.06
CA LEU A 5 -9.55 -53.75 -4.57
C LEU A 5 -8.77 -52.49 -4.16
N LEU A 6 -7.56 -52.66 -3.62
CA LEU A 6 -6.64 -51.58 -3.27
C LEU A 6 -6.16 -50.82 -4.51
N LEU A 7 -5.77 -51.52 -5.57
CA LEU A 7 -5.40 -50.91 -6.86
C LEU A 7 -6.55 -50.14 -7.51
N MET A 8 -7.78 -50.67 -7.40
CA MET A 8 -8.98 -50.03 -7.95
C MET A 8 -9.27 -48.70 -7.26
N ILE A 9 -9.19 -48.67 -5.92
CA ILE A 9 -9.39 -47.47 -5.12
C ILE A 9 -8.28 -46.44 -5.39
N VAL A 10 -7.02 -46.87 -5.45
CA VAL A 10 -5.91 -45.95 -5.75
C VAL A 10 -6.07 -45.32 -7.13
N GLY A 11 -6.45 -46.11 -8.14
CA GLY A 11 -6.74 -45.59 -9.48
C GLY A 11 -7.87 -44.55 -9.46
N LEU A 12 -8.95 -44.83 -8.72
CA LEU A 12 -10.07 -43.89 -8.58
C LEU A 12 -9.64 -42.58 -7.89
N VAL A 13 -8.84 -42.67 -6.83
CA VAL A 13 -8.32 -41.50 -6.10
C VAL A 13 -7.39 -40.67 -6.98
N VAL A 14 -6.49 -41.30 -7.75
CA VAL A 14 -5.59 -40.59 -8.67
C VAL A 14 -6.37 -39.83 -9.75
N ILE A 15 -7.46 -40.41 -10.27
CA ILE A 15 -8.35 -39.73 -11.21
C ILE A 15 -8.94 -38.48 -10.57
N ILE A 16 -9.49 -38.57 -9.35
CA ILE A 16 -10.08 -37.43 -8.64
C ILE A 16 -9.04 -36.32 -8.39
N VAL A 17 -7.82 -36.69 -7.94
CA VAL A 17 -6.74 -35.72 -7.69
C VAL A 17 -6.26 -35.06 -9.00
N SER A 18 -6.24 -35.80 -10.10
CA SER A 18 -5.83 -35.27 -11.41
C SER A 18 -6.77 -34.19 -11.94
N PHE A 19 -8.06 -34.22 -11.58
CA PHE A 19 -8.99 -33.14 -11.91
C PHE A 19 -8.62 -31.85 -11.15
N PHE A 20 -8.31 -31.96 -9.86
CA PHE A 20 -7.94 -30.80 -9.03
C PHE A 20 -6.61 -30.15 -9.43
N PHE A 21 -5.59 -30.96 -9.75
CA PHE A 21 -4.28 -30.42 -10.16
C PHE A 21 -4.33 -29.70 -11.51
N LYS A 22 -5.20 -30.15 -12.43
CA LYS A 22 -5.34 -29.53 -13.75
C LYS A 22 -6.00 -28.16 -13.70
N ASP A 23 -7.01 -27.99 -12.85
CA ASP A 23 -7.69 -26.71 -12.67
C ASP A 23 -6.83 -25.72 -11.85
N ALA A 24 -6.17 -26.19 -10.79
CA ALA A 24 -5.32 -25.34 -9.94
C ALA A 24 -4.06 -24.84 -10.67
N SER A 25 -3.40 -25.69 -11.47
CA SER A 25 -2.21 -25.28 -12.25
C SER A 25 -2.56 -24.24 -13.33
N LYS A 26 -3.74 -24.39 -13.94
CA LYS A 26 -4.21 -23.48 -14.99
C LYS A 26 -4.64 -22.12 -14.43
N GLN A 27 -5.32 -22.09 -13.27
CA GLN A 27 -5.62 -20.84 -12.56
C GLN A 27 -4.35 -20.13 -12.07
N LEU A 28 -3.41 -20.88 -11.47
CA LEU A 28 -2.16 -20.31 -10.99
C LEU A 28 -1.32 -19.70 -12.12
N ALA A 29 -1.27 -20.35 -13.29
CA ALA A 29 -0.59 -19.79 -14.45
C ALA A 29 -1.24 -18.47 -14.92
N GLN A 30 -2.57 -18.41 -14.93
CA GLN A 30 -3.34 -17.22 -15.32
C GLN A 30 -3.15 -16.07 -14.32
N ASP A 31 -3.18 -16.34 -13.02
CA ASP A 31 -2.94 -15.33 -11.97
C ASP A 31 -1.50 -14.78 -12.05
N VAL A 32 -0.51 -15.62 -12.36
CA VAL A 32 0.89 -15.20 -12.56
C VAL A 32 1.02 -14.34 -13.81
N GLU A 33 0.35 -14.70 -14.90
CA GLU A 33 0.34 -13.94 -16.16
C GLU A 33 -0.32 -12.57 -15.98
N GLU A 34 -1.46 -12.51 -15.29
CA GLU A 34 -2.14 -11.25 -14.96
C GLU A 34 -1.31 -10.38 -14.01
N LEU A 35 -0.68 -10.98 -13.00
CA LEU A 35 0.21 -10.27 -12.09
C LEU A 35 1.45 -9.74 -12.81
N SER A 36 2.04 -10.51 -13.72
CA SER A 36 3.22 -10.07 -14.47
C SER A 36 2.88 -9.00 -15.52
N MET A 37 1.70 -9.07 -16.14
CA MET A 37 1.18 -7.99 -16.98
C MET A 37 0.98 -6.71 -16.18
N ASN A 38 0.35 -6.78 -15.00
CA ASN A 38 0.12 -5.62 -14.15
C ASN A 38 1.42 -5.03 -13.58
N LEU A 39 2.37 -5.88 -13.14
CA LEU A 39 3.68 -5.45 -12.65
C LEU A 39 4.50 -4.73 -13.74
N TYR A 40 4.40 -5.17 -15.00
CA TYR A 40 5.08 -4.52 -16.11
C TYR A 40 4.54 -3.09 -16.34
N ASP A 41 3.22 -2.94 -16.33
CA ASP A 41 2.57 -1.64 -16.49
C ASP A 41 2.79 -0.72 -15.28
N GLU A 42 2.76 -1.26 -14.07
CA GLU A 42 3.05 -0.53 -12.84
C GLU A 42 4.51 -0.06 -12.80
N SER A 43 5.47 -0.91 -13.16
CA SER A 43 6.89 -0.54 -13.23
C SER A 43 7.13 0.59 -14.22
N ASN A 44 6.48 0.54 -15.39
CA ASN A 44 6.63 1.58 -16.40
C ASN A 44 5.95 2.89 -16.00
N ARG A 45 4.84 2.83 -15.26
CA ARG A 45 4.20 4.01 -14.65
C ARG A 45 5.03 4.60 -13.52
N LEU A 46 5.66 3.75 -12.69
CA LEU A 46 6.59 4.16 -11.65
C LEU A 46 7.83 4.82 -12.25
N ALA A 47 8.43 4.25 -13.29
CA ALA A 47 9.55 4.84 -14.00
C ALA A 47 9.22 6.23 -14.58
N LYS A 48 8.01 6.42 -15.12
CA LYS A 48 7.55 7.74 -15.60
C LYS A 48 7.35 8.73 -14.46
N ARG A 49 6.80 8.30 -13.32
CA ARG A 49 6.65 9.14 -12.13
C ARG A 49 8.00 9.50 -11.52
N VAL A 50 8.93 8.55 -11.44
CA VAL A 50 10.30 8.78 -10.98
C VAL A 50 11.03 9.72 -11.93
N LYS A 51 10.90 9.54 -13.25
CA LYS A 51 11.50 10.44 -14.24
C LYS A 51 10.90 11.85 -14.21
N ALA A 52 9.59 11.97 -13.97
CA ALA A 52 8.95 13.27 -13.75
C ALA A 52 9.43 13.92 -12.45
N LEU A 53 9.60 13.14 -11.38
CA LEU A 53 10.21 13.61 -10.12
C LEU A 53 11.70 13.97 -10.30
N GLU A 54 12.44 13.27 -11.16
CA GLU A 54 13.82 13.59 -11.53
C GLU A 54 13.88 14.86 -12.40
N GLU A 55 12.95 15.07 -13.32
CA GLU A 55 12.86 16.31 -14.09
C GLU A 55 12.41 17.48 -13.21
N GLU A 56 11.48 17.26 -12.28
CA GLU A 56 11.08 18.23 -11.27
C GLU A 56 12.21 18.53 -10.29
N ILE A 57 13.06 17.58 -9.89
CA ILE A 57 14.21 17.87 -9.02
C ILE A 57 15.37 18.49 -9.80
N MET A 58 15.55 18.12 -11.07
CA MET A 58 16.55 18.70 -11.98
C MET A 58 16.18 20.11 -12.45
N ILE A 59 14.89 20.44 -12.52
CA ILE A 59 14.35 21.79 -12.77
C ILE A 59 14.05 22.54 -11.45
N GLY A 60 13.96 21.83 -10.32
CA GLY A 60 13.47 22.30 -9.02
C GLY A 60 14.51 22.41 -7.91
N ALA A 61 15.78 22.58 -8.25
CA ALA A 61 16.51 23.66 -7.59
C ALA A 61 16.34 24.91 -8.46
N PRO A 62 15.31 25.76 -8.24
CA PRO A 62 15.33 27.09 -8.79
C PRO A 62 16.52 27.81 -8.14
N MET A 63 17.69 27.77 -8.79
CA MET A 63 18.68 28.83 -8.60
C MET A 63 17.94 30.12 -8.93
N PRO A 64 17.74 31.03 -7.97
CA PRO A 64 17.10 32.30 -8.25
C PRO A 64 18.08 33.09 -9.12
N LYS A 65 17.90 33.03 -10.45
CA LYS A 65 18.45 34.03 -11.36
C LYS A 65 17.61 35.30 -11.25
N THR A 66 17.60 35.90 -10.07
CA THR A 66 17.27 37.31 -9.92
C THR A 66 18.52 38.01 -9.44
N LYS A 67 19.07 38.82 -10.34
CA LYS A 67 20.24 39.65 -10.07
C LYS A 67 19.93 40.60 -8.89
N LYS A 68 20.88 40.63 -7.94
CA LYS A 68 21.25 41.73 -7.01
C LYS A 68 20.37 41.97 -5.76
N LYS A 69 20.95 41.63 -4.60
CA LYS A 69 21.51 42.52 -3.53
C LYS A 69 21.02 42.11 -2.12
N ASP A 70 21.93 41.53 -1.33
CA ASP A 70 21.83 41.24 0.12
C ASP A 70 21.54 42.52 0.96
N PRO A 71 21.30 42.47 2.31
CA PRO A 71 21.33 41.32 3.23
C PRO A 71 20.26 41.27 4.38
N LEU A 72 20.05 40.07 4.95
CA LEU A 72 19.98 39.79 6.41
C LEU A 72 18.72 39.97 7.31
N THR A 73 17.49 40.28 6.88
CA THR A 73 16.43 40.56 7.90
C THR A 73 15.03 39.99 7.72
N GLN A 74 14.81 38.98 6.88
CA GLN A 74 13.47 38.33 6.78
C GLN A 74 13.46 36.80 6.85
N ALA A 75 14.63 36.15 6.94
CA ALA A 75 14.72 34.69 6.91
C ALA A 75 14.36 33.98 8.23
N THR A 76 14.21 34.68 9.35
CA THR A 76 13.94 34.03 10.65
C THR A 76 12.45 33.93 11.00
N LEU A 77 11.56 34.67 10.31
CA LEU A 77 10.11 34.62 10.59
C LEU A 77 9.33 33.66 9.67
N ALA A 78 9.85 33.37 8.47
CA ALA A 78 9.26 32.37 7.56
C ALA A 78 9.71 30.93 7.87
N ALA A 79 10.89 30.75 8.47
CA ALA A 79 11.40 29.45 8.89
C ALA A 79 10.59 28.82 10.05
N ALA A 80 9.83 29.62 10.82
CA ALA A 80 8.90 29.11 11.83
C ALA A 80 7.60 28.53 11.23
N GLN A 81 7.24 28.89 9.98
CA GLN A 81 6.04 28.38 9.32
C GLN A 81 6.29 27.12 8.49
N GLN A 82 7.54 26.82 8.13
CA GLN A 82 7.85 25.71 7.21
C GLN A 82 8.25 24.39 7.90
N ILE A 83 8.44 24.37 9.22
CA ILE A 83 8.57 23.10 9.96
C ILE A 83 7.21 22.37 10.07
N GLN A 84 6.09 23.04 9.75
CA GLN A 84 4.74 22.46 9.88
C GLN A 84 4.17 21.77 8.62
N GLN A 85 4.82 21.86 7.45
CA GLN A 85 4.26 21.30 6.20
C GLN A 85 4.85 19.97 5.73
N GLN A 86 5.82 19.37 6.44
CA GLN A 86 6.45 18.09 6.05
C GLN A 86 5.89 16.84 6.77
N ALA A 87 4.79 16.98 7.52
CA ALA A 87 4.10 15.86 8.17
C ALA A 87 2.89 15.32 7.36
N ALA A 88 2.60 15.85 6.17
CA ALA A 88 1.28 15.71 5.53
C ALA A 88 1.26 14.86 4.24
N ASN A 89 2.23 13.98 4.02
CA ASN A 89 2.16 13.07 2.86
C ASN A 89 2.68 11.66 3.15
N LYS A 90 2.51 11.20 4.39
CA LYS A 90 2.46 9.77 4.66
C LYS A 90 1.04 9.33 4.32
N SER A 91 0.79 9.10 3.03
CA SER A 91 -0.44 8.48 2.55
C SER A 91 -0.57 7.12 3.23
N VAL A 92 -1.28 7.12 4.36
CA VAL A 92 -1.59 5.93 5.15
C VAL A 92 -2.14 4.89 4.18
N ASN A 93 -1.42 3.78 4.04
CA ASN A 93 -1.75 2.75 3.07
C ASN A 93 -3.21 2.30 3.31
N PRO A 94 -4.06 2.18 2.27
CA PRO A 94 -5.48 1.83 2.42
C PRO A 94 -5.69 0.51 3.18
N ILE A 95 -4.71 -0.39 3.18
CA ILE A 95 -4.72 -1.62 3.97
C ILE A 95 -4.74 -1.32 5.49
N ILE A 96 -3.99 -0.32 5.94
CA ILE A 96 -3.92 0.08 7.36
C ILE A 96 -5.22 0.76 7.78
N VAL A 97 -5.83 1.56 6.90
CA VAL A 97 -7.15 2.17 7.15
C VAL A 97 -8.22 1.11 7.36
N ASN A 98 -8.24 0.08 6.50
CA ASN A 98 -9.18 -1.04 6.63
C ASN A 98 -8.94 -1.83 7.92
N GLN A 99 -7.68 -2.03 8.33
CA GLN A 99 -7.34 -2.70 9.58
C GLN A 99 -7.79 -1.90 10.81
N VAL A 100 -7.54 -0.59 10.82
CA VAL A 100 -8.00 0.33 11.88
C VAL A 100 -9.53 0.28 12.00
N LEU A 101 -10.25 0.34 10.88
CA LEU A 101 -11.71 0.30 10.87
C LEU A 101 -12.27 -1.05 11.38
N ALA A 102 -11.64 -2.17 11.01
CA ALA A 102 -12.01 -3.49 11.50
C ALA A 102 -11.80 -3.63 13.01
N LEU A 103 -10.66 -3.16 13.53
CA LEU A 103 -10.36 -3.19 14.96
C LEU A 103 -11.27 -2.26 15.76
N GLN A 104 -11.62 -1.09 15.21
CA GLN A 104 -12.56 -0.16 15.86
C GLN A 104 -13.98 -0.74 15.93
N LYS A 105 -14.44 -1.41 14.87
CA LYS A 105 -15.74 -2.10 14.87
C LYS A 105 -15.80 -3.25 15.88
N GLN A 106 -14.65 -3.80 16.28
CA GLN A 106 -14.55 -4.81 17.34
C GLN A 106 -14.60 -4.20 18.76
N GLY A 107 -14.76 -2.88 18.88
CA GLY A 107 -14.82 -2.19 20.18
C GLY A 107 -13.48 -2.06 20.90
N MET A 108 -12.38 -2.21 20.16
CA MET A 108 -11.02 -2.09 20.68
C MET A 108 -10.68 -0.63 21.00
N SER A 109 -9.88 -0.38 22.03
CA SER A 109 -9.49 0.98 22.40
C SER A 109 -8.55 1.59 21.35
N VAL A 110 -8.57 2.91 21.20
CA VAL A 110 -7.70 3.64 20.27
C VAL A 110 -6.21 3.35 20.54
N ALA A 111 -5.84 3.13 21.81
CA ALA A 111 -4.49 2.79 22.23
C ALA A 111 -4.06 1.37 21.81
N ASP A 112 -5.00 0.42 21.79
CA ASP A 112 -4.71 -0.93 21.31
C ASP A 112 -4.63 -0.99 19.77
N ILE A 113 -5.42 -0.16 19.09
CA ILE A 113 -5.41 -0.04 17.63
C ILE A 113 -4.09 0.58 17.16
N SER A 114 -3.58 1.59 17.84
CA SER A 114 -2.30 2.24 17.49
C SER A 114 -1.12 1.25 17.56
N ALA A 115 -1.08 0.43 18.62
CA ALA A 115 -0.06 -0.61 18.81
C ALA A 115 -0.12 -1.71 17.73
N ARG A 116 -1.31 -2.03 17.21
CA ARG A 116 -1.52 -3.10 16.22
C ARG A 116 -1.43 -2.65 14.76
N SER A 117 -1.69 -1.38 14.49
CA SER A 117 -1.69 -0.81 13.14
C SER A 117 -0.41 -0.07 12.77
N ASN A 118 0.59 -0.09 13.67
CA ASN A 118 1.84 0.68 13.53
C ASN A 118 1.58 2.17 13.25
N LEU A 119 0.50 2.69 13.83
CA LEU A 119 -0.03 4.03 13.56
C LEU A 119 -0.12 4.79 14.89
N SER A 120 0.14 6.10 14.90
CA SER A 120 0.02 6.89 16.14
C SER A 120 -1.45 7.04 16.54
N GLU A 121 -1.74 7.25 17.82
CA GLU A 121 -3.11 7.45 18.30
C GLU A 121 -3.81 8.61 17.58
N ALA A 122 -3.07 9.68 17.26
CA ALA A 122 -3.57 10.82 16.50
C ALA A 122 -3.98 10.45 15.07
N GLU A 123 -3.21 9.58 14.41
CA GLU A 123 -3.52 9.07 13.06
C GLU A 123 -4.68 8.06 13.09
N VAL A 124 -4.80 7.25 14.14
CA VAL A 124 -5.96 6.35 14.32
C VAL A 124 -7.25 7.17 14.48
N ILE A 125 -7.21 8.24 15.28
CA ILE A 125 -8.35 9.16 15.46
C ILE A 125 -8.70 9.84 14.14
N SER A 126 -7.72 10.32 13.37
CA SER A 126 -7.98 10.98 12.08
C SER A 126 -8.56 10.01 11.06
N VAL A 127 -8.09 8.76 11.01
CA VAL A 127 -8.62 7.71 10.14
C VAL A 127 -10.06 7.34 10.52
N ILE A 128 -10.35 7.19 11.81
CA ILE A 128 -11.71 6.91 12.29
C ILE A 128 -12.64 8.11 12.07
N ALA A 129 -12.17 9.34 12.26
CA ALA A 129 -12.97 10.53 12.00
C ALA A 129 -13.27 10.70 10.50
N GLN A 130 -12.28 10.42 9.64
CA GLN A 130 -12.40 10.57 8.20
C GLN A 130 -13.22 9.44 7.53
N ASN A 131 -13.15 8.21 8.06
CA ASN A 131 -13.78 7.02 7.44
C ASN A 131 -14.93 6.42 8.27
N GLY A 132 -14.98 6.67 9.57
CA GLY A 132 -16.06 6.24 10.48
C GLY A 132 -17.22 7.22 10.56
N GLY A 133 -17.11 8.40 9.94
CA GLY A 133 -18.12 9.48 9.97
C GLY A 133 -19.20 9.44 8.88
N LEU A 134 -19.33 8.36 8.11
CA LEU A 134 -20.43 8.18 7.11
C LEU A 134 -21.54 7.22 7.59
N SER A 135 -21.68 7.05 8.90
CA SER A 135 -22.83 6.34 9.50
C SER A 135 -23.71 7.34 10.25
N SER A 136 -24.43 8.17 9.51
CA SER A 136 -25.60 8.92 9.98
C SER A 136 -26.67 8.85 8.91
#